data_AF-A0A560DJP7-F1
#
_entry.id   AF-A0A560DJP7-F1
#
_cell.length_a   1.000
_cell.length_b   1.000
_cell.length_c   1.000
_cell.angle_alpha   90.00
_cell.angle_beta   90.00
_cell.angle_gamma   90.00
#
_symmetry.space_group_name_H-M   'P 1'
#
loop_
_entity.id
_entity.type
_entity.pdbx_description
1 polymer ?
#
loop_
_entity_poly.entity_id
_entity_poly.type
_entity_poly.pdbx_seq_one_letter_code
_entity_poly.pdbx_strand_id
1 'polypeptide(L)'
;MPAQWKPDQAKMVVTINPITRNIQVQVDPGLPSAWSRQPYHDHLRQWATKNMAKGQYVVVLVNELATLVLPDQDVALGPLAPEQKIAVRLEPGPNGGVYEIKVSTTRTTDDGQTFEIASSSRHPVRSAA
;
A
#
# COMPACT_ATOMS: atom_id res chain seq x y z
N MET A 1 9.65 -16.51 6.15
CA MET A 1 9.33 -16.31 4.71
C MET A 1 9.69 -17.57 3.95
N PRO A 2 8.87 -18.01 2.98
CA PRO A 2 9.19 -19.12 2.07
C PRO A 2 10.45 -18.85 1.22
N ALA A 3 11.08 -19.90 0.69
CA ALA A 3 12.32 -19.78 -0.09
C ALA A 3 12.15 -18.95 -1.37
N GLN A 4 10.98 -18.96 -2.01
CA GLN A 4 10.74 -18.16 -3.22
C GLN A 4 10.80 -16.65 -2.99
N TRP A 5 10.77 -16.18 -1.74
CA TRP A 5 10.87 -14.76 -1.39
C TRP A 5 12.32 -14.25 -1.27
N LYS A 6 13.33 -15.11 -1.49
CA LYS A 6 14.72 -14.64 -1.53
C LYS A 6 14.88 -13.56 -2.61
N PRO A 7 15.57 -12.43 -2.35
CA PRO A 7 15.62 -11.31 -3.29
C PRO A 7 16.16 -11.64 -4.68
N ASP A 8 17.11 -12.57 -4.77
CA ASP A 8 17.67 -13.06 -6.03
C ASP A 8 16.63 -13.75 -6.92
N GLN A 9 15.62 -14.40 -6.31
CA GLN A 9 14.51 -15.06 -6.99
C GLN A 9 13.31 -14.13 -7.20
N ALA A 10 12.82 -13.51 -6.12
CA ALA A 10 11.61 -12.70 -6.12
C ALA A 10 11.79 -11.36 -6.82
N LYS A 11 13.03 -10.86 -6.93
CA LYS A 11 13.34 -9.48 -7.35
C LYS A 11 12.61 -8.43 -6.51
N MET A 12 12.45 -8.75 -5.22
CA MET A 12 11.74 -7.93 -4.25
C MET A 12 12.39 -8.03 -2.88
N VAL A 13 12.24 -6.97 -2.09
CA VAL A 13 12.59 -6.93 -0.66
C VAL A 13 11.38 -6.46 0.13
N VAL A 14 11.03 -7.19 1.20
CA VAL A 14 9.92 -6.84 2.08
C VAL A 14 10.46 -6.30 3.40
N THR A 15 9.97 -5.13 3.80
CA THR A 15 10.32 -4.49 5.08
C THR A 15 9.06 -4.00 5.79
N ILE A 16 9.18 -3.71 7.08
CA ILE A 16 8.16 -2.96 7.81
C ILE A 16 8.67 -1.53 7.93
N ASN A 17 7.92 -0.56 7.41
CA ASN A 17 8.27 0.83 7.55
C ASN A 17 8.27 1.21 9.05
N PRO A 18 9.35 1.78 9.60
CA PRO A 18 9.46 2.03 11.03
C PRO A 18 8.48 3.08 11.55
N ILE A 19 8.04 4.01 10.69
CA ILE A 19 7.15 5.11 11.04
C ILE A 19 5.69 4.71 10.84
N THR A 20 5.34 4.27 9.63
CA THR A 20 3.95 3.98 9.26
C THR A 20 3.52 2.56 9.62
N ARG A 21 4.46 1.67 9.94
CA ARG A 21 4.23 0.22 10.18
C ARG A 21 3.68 -0.53 8.97
N ASN A 22 3.61 0.11 7.80
CA ASN A 22 3.22 -0.52 6.55
C ASN A 22 4.24 -1.59 6.14
N ILE A 23 3.73 -2.65 5.52
CA ILE A 23 4.53 -3.67 4.85
C ILE A 23 4.94 -3.09 3.50
N GLN A 24 6.20 -2.66 3.38
CA GLN A 24 6.74 -2.14 2.13
C GLN A 24 7.38 -3.28 1.32
N VAL A 25 7.07 -3.30 0.03
CA VAL A 25 7.62 -4.27 -0.93
C VAL A 25 8.36 -3.49 -2.00
N GLN A 26 9.67 -3.39 -1.85
CA GLN A 26 10.54 -2.75 -2.84
C GLN A 26 10.78 -3.72 -3.97
N VAL A 27 10.40 -3.36 -5.19
CA VAL A 27 10.57 -4.18 -6.39
C VAL A 27 11.78 -3.68 -7.17
N ASP A 28 12.57 -4.61 -7.68
CA ASP A 28 13.65 -4.30 -8.62
C ASP A 28 13.06 -3.58 -9.86
N PRO A 29 13.51 -2.36 -10.19
CA PRO A 29 13.00 -1.63 -11.35
C PRO A 29 13.37 -2.29 -12.68
N GLY A 30 14.36 -3.19 -12.72
CA GLY A 30 14.67 -4.03 -13.87
C GLY A 30 13.63 -5.12 -14.13
N LEU A 31 12.76 -5.44 -13.16
CA LEU A 31 11.66 -6.38 -13.29
C LEU A 31 10.39 -5.89 -12.56
N PRO A 32 9.77 -4.78 -13.01
CA PRO A 32 8.73 -4.07 -12.26
C PRO A 32 7.42 -4.88 -12.12
N SER A 33 7.24 -5.92 -12.94
CA SER A 33 6.09 -6.84 -12.87
C SER A 33 6.32 -8.06 -11.98
N ALA A 34 7.43 -8.16 -11.25
CA ALA A 34 7.73 -9.34 -10.43
C ALA A 34 6.68 -9.58 -9.33
N TRP A 35 6.18 -8.51 -8.71
CA TRP A 35 5.25 -8.57 -7.58
C TRP A 35 3.84 -9.07 -7.93
N SER A 36 3.41 -8.88 -9.17
CA SER A 36 2.07 -9.30 -9.63
C SER A 36 2.03 -10.77 -10.08
N ARG A 37 3.18 -11.45 -10.14
CA ARG A 37 3.26 -12.86 -10.51
C ARG A 37 2.88 -13.74 -9.34
N GLN A 38 2.27 -14.89 -9.64
CA GLN A 38 2.06 -15.92 -8.63
C GLN A 38 3.39 -16.58 -8.26
N PRO A 39 3.60 -16.95 -6.98
CA PRO A 39 2.63 -16.88 -5.86
C PRO A 39 2.69 -15.57 -5.06
N TYR A 40 3.43 -14.56 -5.52
CA TYR A 40 3.70 -13.35 -4.74
C TYR A 40 2.45 -12.52 -4.54
N HIS A 41 1.68 -12.30 -5.61
CA HIS A 41 0.47 -11.47 -5.54
C HIS A 41 -0.56 -12.01 -4.54
N ASP A 42 -0.77 -13.33 -4.51
CA ASP A 42 -1.66 -13.96 -3.53
C ASP A 42 -1.19 -13.75 -2.10
N HIS A 43 0.11 -13.88 -1.84
CA HIS A 43 0.66 -13.58 -0.52
C HIS A 43 0.45 -12.11 -0.13
N LEU A 44 0.64 -11.18 -1.06
CA LEU A 44 0.43 -9.74 -0.82
C LEU A 44 -1.04 -9.45 -0.48
N ARG A 45 -2.00 -10.01 -1.23
CA ARG A 45 -3.43 -9.90 -0.91
C ARG A 45 -3.81 -10.53 0.42
N GLN A 46 -3.22 -11.68 0.76
CA GLN A 46 -3.42 -12.31 2.07
C GLN A 46 -2.89 -11.43 3.21
N TRP A 47 -1.74 -10.78 3.02
CA TRP A 47 -1.21 -9.85 4.00
C TRP A 47 -2.07 -8.59 4.12
N ALA A 48 -2.57 -8.05 3.01
CA ALA A 48 -3.49 -6.92 3.01
C ALA A 48 -4.76 -7.27 3.81
N THR A 49 -5.39 -8.41 3.51
CA THR A 49 -6.58 -8.92 4.21
C THR A 49 -6.37 -9.04 5.71
N LYS A 50 -5.23 -9.59 6.15
CA LYS A 50 -4.94 -9.85 7.57
C LYS A 50 -4.58 -8.59 8.37
N ASN A 51 -4.12 -7.53 7.72
CA ASN A 51 -3.49 -6.39 8.39
C ASN A 51 -4.21 -5.04 8.17
N MET A 52 -5.06 -4.92 7.15
CA MET A 52 -5.79 -3.68 6.87
C MET A 52 -6.60 -3.17 8.07
N ALA A 53 -7.29 -4.07 8.79
CA ALA A 53 -8.05 -3.71 10.00
C ALA A 53 -7.18 -3.18 11.16
N LYS A 54 -5.86 -3.39 11.11
CA LYS A 54 -4.87 -2.89 12.09
C LYS A 54 -4.23 -1.58 11.63
N GLY A 55 -4.67 -1.01 10.51
CA GLY A 55 -4.05 0.16 9.89
C GLY A 55 -2.65 -0.12 9.31
N GLN A 56 -2.32 -1.39 9.04
CA GLN A 56 -1.05 -1.81 8.45
C GLN A 56 -1.30 -2.22 7.00
N TYR A 57 -0.76 -1.44 6.06
CA TYR A 57 -1.04 -1.60 4.65
C TYR A 57 0.13 -2.26 3.91
N VAL A 58 -0.19 -2.97 2.82
CA VAL A 58 0.81 -3.53 1.91
C VAL A 58 1.03 -2.53 0.77
N VAL A 59 2.24 -1.97 0.70
CA VAL A 59 2.59 -0.95 -0.28
C VAL A 59 3.74 -1.47 -1.14
N VAL A 60 3.45 -1.72 -2.41
CA VAL A 60 4.45 -2.09 -3.42
C VAL A 60 5.04 -0.82 -3.98
N LEU A 61 6.38 -0.75 -4.02
CA LEU A 61 7.14 0.37 -4.53
C LEU A 61 7.99 -0.08 -5.72
N VAL A 62 7.78 0.56 -6.86
CA VAL A 62 8.64 0.44 -8.04
C VAL A 62 9.26 1.82 -8.27
N ASN A 63 10.54 1.98 -7.95
CA ASN A 63 11.14 3.30 -7.73
C ASN A 63 10.32 4.10 -6.70
N GLU A 64 9.86 5.29 -7.05
CA GLU A 64 9.01 6.13 -6.21
C GLU A 64 7.51 5.84 -6.33
N LEU A 65 7.10 5.03 -7.32
CA LEU A 65 5.69 4.76 -7.59
C LEU A 65 5.14 3.70 -6.63
N ALA A 66 4.15 4.11 -5.85
CA ALA A 66 3.45 3.27 -4.90
C ALA A 66 2.17 2.68 -5.48
N THR A 67 1.96 1.40 -5.20
CA THR A 67 0.69 0.69 -5.37
C THR A 67 0.26 0.12 -4.03
N LEU A 68 -0.93 0.49 -3.59
CA LEU A 68 -1.58 -0.08 -2.41
C LEU A 68 -2.27 -1.39 -2.81
N VAL A 69 -1.86 -2.50 -2.22
CA VAL A 69 -2.54 -3.78 -2.38
C VAL A 69 -3.67 -3.86 -1.35
N LEU A 70 -4.91 -3.87 -1.83
CA LEU A 70 -6.12 -4.12 -1.04
C LEU A 70 -6.55 -5.59 -1.17
N PRO A 71 -7.49 -6.09 -0.34
CA PRO A 71 -7.93 -7.49 -0.39
C PRO A 71 -8.43 -7.94 -1.78
N ASP A 72 -9.08 -7.05 -2.51
CA ASP A 72 -9.80 -7.32 -3.77
C ASP A 72 -9.17 -6.65 -5.00
N GLN A 73 -8.33 -5.62 -4.80
CA GLN A 73 -7.78 -4.82 -5.89
C GLN A 73 -6.43 -4.20 -5.55
N ASP A 74 -5.70 -3.80 -6.59
CA ASP A 74 -4.48 -3.01 -6.44
C ASP A 74 -4.79 -1.57 -6.88
N VAL A 75 -4.40 -0.59 -6.08
CA VAL A 75 -4.65 0.83 -6.34
C VAL A 75 -3.33 1.56 -6.51
N ALA A 76 -3.08 2.09 -7.70
CA ALA A 76 -1.95 2.97 -7.94
C ALA A 76 -2.15 4.28 -7.18
N LEU A 77 -1.23 4.61 -6.26
CA LEU A 77 -1.22 5.86 -5.53
C LEU A 77 -0.35 6.93 -6.23
N GLY A 78 0.52 6.51 -7.15
CA GLY A 78 1.53 7.38 -7.74
C GLY A 78 2.76 7.53 -6.83
N PRO A 79 3.56 8.59 -7.00
CA PRO A 79 4.71 8.85 -6.15
C PRO A 79 4.33 8.95 -4.66
N LEU A 80 5.06 8.25 -3.79
CA LEU A 80 4.85 8.28 -2.34
C LEU A 80 6.16 8.62 -1.60
N ALA A 81 6.16 9.73 -0.89
CA ALA A 81 7.29 10.15 -0.07
C ALA A 81 7.32 9.37 1.27
N PRO A 82 8.51 9.14 1.88
CA PRO A 82 8.64 8.34 3.10
C PRO A 82 7.82 8.82 4.31
N GLU A 83 7.55 10.13 4.41
CA GLU A 83 6.78 10.78 5.47
C GLU A 83 5.28 10.71 5.27
N GLN A 84 4.82 10.38 4.05
CA GLN A 84 3.40 10.35 3.73
C GLN A 84 2.73 9.13 4.40
N LYS A 85 1.58 9.39 5.02
CA LYS A 85 0.74 8.39 5.67
C LYS A 85 -0.40 8.00 4.76
N ILE A 86 -0.71 6.72 4.74
CA ILE A 86 -1.88 6.16 4.07
C ILE A 86 -2.92 5.85 5.15
N ALA A 87 -4.16 6.22 4.91
CA ALA A 87 -5.31 5.76 5.68
C ALA A 87 -6.37 5.23 4.73
N VAL A 88 -6.95 4.08 5.06
CA VAL A 88 -8.04 3.48 4.29
C VAL A 88 -9.25 3.38 5.19
N ARG A 89 -10.37 3.95 4.74
CA ARG A 89 -11.68 3.77 5.36
C ARG A 89 -12.56 2.95 4.41
N LEU A 90 -13.22 1.93 4.94
CA LEU A 90 -14.26 1.21 4.23
C LEU A 90 -15.62 1.83 4.60
N GLU A 91 -16.28 2.44 3.63
CA GLU A 91 -17.62 2.99 3.79
C GLU A 91 -18.65 2.01 3.20
N PRO A 92 -19.68 1.59 3.95
CA PRO A 92 -20.78 0.84 3.37
C PRO A 92 -21.60 1.71 2.42
N GLY A 93 -22.13 1.12 1.36
CA GLY A 93 -22.97 1.82 0.39
C GLY A 93 -24.02 0.91 -0.26
N PRO A 94 -25.06 1.48 -0.92
CA PRO A 94 -26.14 0.71 -1.53
C PRO A 94 -25.68 -0.30 -2.59
N ASN A 95 -24.54 -0.02 -3.25
CA ASN A 95 -23.96 -0.82 -4.32
C ASN A 95 -22.74 -1.64 -3.87
N GLY A 96 -22.58 -1.85 -2.56
CA GLY A 96 -21.38 -2.42 -1.96
C GLY A 96 -20.52 -1.36 -1.27
N GLY A 97 -19.45 -1.81 -0.61
CA GLY A 97 -18.54 -0.93 0.09
C GLY A 97 -17.69 -0.08 -0.85
N VAL A 98 -17.16 1.04 -0.35
CA VAL A 98 -16.21 1.91 -1.03
C VAL A 98 -14.99 2.10 -0.13
N TYR A 99 -13.80 1.89 -0.66
CA TYR A 99 -12.57 2.34 -0.03
C TYR A 99 -12.38 3.83 -0.28
N GLU A 100 -12.35 4.62 0.78
CA GLU A 100 -11.78 5.95 0.76
C GLU A 100 -10.32 5.85 1.20
N ILE A 101 -9.40 6.21 0.31
CA ILE A 101 -7.96 6.17 0.53
C ILE A 101 -7.49 7.60 0.67
N LYS A 102 -6.90 7.93 1.82
CA LYS A 102 -6.29 9.23 2.10
C LYS A 102 -4.78 9.07 2.13
N VAL A 103 -4.06 9.87 1.35
CA VAL A 103 -2.61 10.04 1.45
C VAL A 103 -2.35 11.42 2.02
N SER A 104 -1.64 11.51 3.14
CA SER A 104 -1.38 12.78 3.80
C SER A 104 0.06 12.97 4.24
N THR A 105 0.50 14.22 4.26
CA THR A 105 1.74 14.64 4.88
C THR A 105 1.42 15.61 6.01
N THR A 106 2.09 15.43 7.14
CA THR A 106 2.05 16.40 8.24
C THR A 106 3.22 17.36 8.03
N ARG A 107 2.94 18.66 7.98
CA ARG A 107 3.95 19.71 7.91
C ARG A 107 3.83 20.61 9.13
N THR A 108 4.95 20.87 9.78
CA THR A 108 5.05 21.89 10.83
C THR A 108 5.73 23.10 10.23
N THR A 109 5.11 24.29 10.33
CA THR A 109 5.71 25.56 9.89
C THR A 109 6.69 26.07 10.93
N ASP A 110 7.50 27.07 10.55
CA ASP A 110 8.48 27.71 11.44
C ASP A 110 7.82 28.32 12.69
N ASP A 111 6.55 28.72 12.58
CA ASP A 111 5.74 29.23 13.70
C ASP A 111 5.18 28.13 14.62
N GLY A 112 5.57 26.86 14.40
CA GLY A 112 5.12 25.70 15.18
C GLY A 112 3.72 25.19 14.82
N GLN A 113 3.06 25.79 13.83
CA GLN A 113 1.73 25.35 13.41
C GLN A 113 1.81 24.08 12.57
N THR A 114 1.00 23.08 12.91
CA THR A 114 0.97 21.81 12.19
C THR A 114 -0.23 21.75 11.26
N PHE A 115 0.02 21.43 9.99
CA PHE A 115 -0.99 21.25 8.95
C PHE A 115 -0.92 19.84 8.38
N GLU A 116 -2.08 19.24 8.14
CA GLU A 116 -2.18 18.02 7.34
C GLU A 116 -2.56 18.42 5.91
N ILE A 117 -1.66 18.15 4.97
CA ILE A 117 -1.98 18.24 3.54
C ILE A 117 -2.35 16.83 3.10
N ALA A 118 -3.57 16.67 2.59
CA ALA A 118 -4.08 15.37 2.20
C ALA A 118 -4.71 15.39 0.82
N SER A 119 -4.56 14.28 0.12
CA SER A 119 -5.35 13.92 -1.06
C SER A 119 -6.16 12.67 -0.73
N SER A 120 -7.40 12.60 -1.22
CA SER A 120 -8.28 11.44 -1.02
C SER A 120 -8.82 10.94 -2.35
N SER A 121 -8.87 9.62 -2.51
CA SER A 121 -9.50 8.94 -3.64
C SER A 121 -10.52 7.90 -3.17
N ARG A 122 -11.52 7.60 -4.00
CA ARG A 122 -12.58 6.63 -3.69
C ARG A 122 -12.58 5.50 -4.72
N HIS A 123 -12.58 4.26 -4.23
CA HIS A 123 -12.52 3.05 -5.05
C HIS A 123 -13.62 2.07 -4.61
N PRO A 124 -14.55 1.67 -5.49
CA PRO A 124 -15.53 0.64 -5.17
C PRO A 124 -14.85 -0.66 -4.77
N VAL A 125 -15.34 -1.32 -3.71
CA VAL A 125 -14.91 -2.68 -3.35
C VAL A 125 -15.33 -3.61 -4.47
N ARG A 126 -14.39 -4.42 -4.96
CA ARG A 126 -14.63 -5.42 -5.98
C ARG A 126 -14.98 -6.75 -5.31
N SER A 127 -15.80 -7.55 -5.97
CA SER A 127 -15.95 -8.94 -5.58
C SER A 127 -14.60 -9.65 -5.78
N ALA A 128 -14.14 -10.37 -4.76
CA ALA A 128 -13.01 -11.28 -4.93
C ALA A 128 -13.45 -12.36 -5.92
N ALA A 129 -12.86 -12.33 -7.12
CA ALA A 129 -13.06 -13.36 -8.14
C ALA A 129 -12.38 -14.67 -7.73
#